data_AF-A0A953ED32-F1
#
_entry.id   AF-A0A953ED32-F1
#
_cell.length_a   1.000
_cell.length_b   1.000
_cell.length_c   1.000
_cell.angle_alpha   90.00
_cell.angle_beta   90.00
_cell.angle_gamma   90.00
#
_symmetry.space_group_name_H-M   'P 1'
#
loop_
_entity.id
_entity.type
_entity.pdbx_description
1 polymer ?
#
loop_
_entity_poly.entity_id
_entity_poly.type
_entity_poly.pdbx_seq_one_letter_code
_entity_poly.pdbx_strand_id
1 'polypeptide(L)'
;ILVQGPQGPQRLPAEAAPLSWWNPRLFTRPLFDTETGEPLRRRWMRIPLPDGAVRWRATEGEESEGTYAADGTWLDWKTKAEDGSIVTYERA
;
A
#
# COMPACT_ATOMS: atom_id res chain seq x y z
N ILE A 1 -2.56 7.13 -16.63
CA ILE A 1 -4.05 7.14 -16.55
C ILE A 1 -4.56 8.53 -16.17
N LEU A 2 -5.86 8.80 -16.36
CA LEU A 2 -6.51 10.02 -15.85
C LEU A 2 -7.34 9.62 -14.62
N VAL A 3 -7.04 10.18 -13.46
CA VAL A 3 -7.75 9.92 -12.19
C VAL A 3 -8.53 11.18 -11.83
N GLN A 4 -9.79 11.02 -11.41
CA GLN A 4 -10.63 12.12 -10.93
C GLN A 4 -10.56 12.13 -9.41
N GLY A 5 -10.22 13.27 -8.83
CA GLY A 5 -10.21 13.48 -7.38
C GLY A 5 -10.79 14.84 -7.00
N PRO A 6 -10.90 15.15 -5.69
CA PRO A 6 -11.49 16.40 -5.20
C PRO A 6 -10.79 17.68 -5.69
N GLN A 7 -9.49 17.58 -6.02
CA GLN A 7 -8.70 18.70 -6.57
C GLN A 7 -8.77 18.78 -8.11
N GLY A 8 -9.62 17.96 -8.74
CA GLY A 8 -9.75 17.85 -10.18
C GLY A 8 -8.97 16.68 -10.78
N PRO A 9 -8.93 16.60 -12.13
CA PRO A 9 -8.31 15.49 -12.83
C PRO A 9 -6.77 15.52 -12.74
N GLN A 10 -6.18 14.37 -12.40
CA GLN A 10 -4.73 14.17 -12.37
C GLN A 10 -4.27 13.15 -13.41
N ARG A 11 -3.19 13.48 -14.12
CA ARG A 11 -2.56 12.59 -15.11
C ARG A 11 -1.40 11.84 -14.48
N LEU A 12 -1.53 10.52 -14.40
CA LEU A 12 -0.55 9.61 -13.81
C LEU A 12 0.11 8.71 -14.88
N PRO A 13 1.19 7.96 -14.55
CA PRO A 13 1.73 6.91 -15.40
C PRO A 13 0.67 5.90 -15.86
N ALA A 14 0.90 5.21 -16.98
CA ALA A 14 -0.06 4.24 -17.53
C ALA A 14 -0.23 3.03 -16.62
N GLU A 15 0.85 2.66 -15.94
CA GLU A 15 0.97 1.58 -15.00
C GLU A 15 0.61 1.98 -13.56
N ALA A 16 0.16 3.22 -13.30
CA ALA A 16 -0.27 3.60 -11.96
C ALA A 16 -1.45 2.74 -11.48
N ALA A 17 -1.50 2.45 -10.17
CA ALA A 17 -2.53 1.63 -9.56
C ALA A 17 -3.04 2.26 -8.26
N PRO A 18 -4.32 2.06 -7.90
CA PRO A 18 -4.82 2.52 -6.61
C PRO A 18 -4.10 1.79 -5.48
N LEU A 19 -3.80 2.49 -4.38
CA LEU A 19 -3.35 1.82 -3.17
C LEU A 19 -4.42 0.84 -2.69
N SER A 20 -4.05 -0.43 -2.54
CA SER A 20 -4.94 -1.47 -2.03
C SER A 20 -4.18 -2.48 -1.19
N TRP A 21 -4.47 -2.52 0.11
CA TRP A 21 -4.00 -3.54 1.05
C TRP A 21 -4.49 -4.97 0.73
N TRP A 22 -5.50 -5.13 -0.13
CA TRP A 22 -6.02 -6.45 -0.53
C TRP A 22 -5.28 -7.07 -1.72
N ASN A 23 -4.46 -6.28 -2.42
CA ASN A 23 -3.75 -6.74 -3.62
C ASN A 23 -2.26 -6.38 -3.53
N PRO A 24 -1.44 -7.20 -2.85
CA PRO A 24 -0.02 -6.90 -2.64
C PRO A 24 0.80 -6.86 -3.93
N ARG A 25 0.28 -7.38 -5.05
CA ARG A 25 0.95 -7.31 -6.36
C ARG A 25 1.04 -5.88 -6.89
N LEU A 26 0.23 -4.96 -6.39
CA LEU A 26 0.25 -3.56 -6.82
C LEU A 26 1.43 -2.77 -6.23
N PHE A 27 2.04 -3.25 -5.15
CA PHE A 27 3.14 -2.54 -4.47
C PHE A 27 4.42 -2.43 -5.31
N THR A 28 4.50 -3.12 -6.46
CA THR A 28 5.59 -2.97 -7.44
C THR A 28 5.30 -1.92 -8.51
N ARG A 29 4.19 -1.18 -8.41
CA ARG A 29 3.74 -0.17 -9.39
C ARG A 29 3.73 1.22 -8.73
N PRO A 30 3.76 2.31 -9.52
CA PRO A 30 3.41 3.63 -9.00
C PRO A 30 2.00 3.59 -8.40
N LEU A 31 1.84 4.06 -7.16
CA LEU A 31 0.56 4.06 -6.47
C LEU A 31 -0.04 5.46 -6.40
N PHE A 32 -1.35 5.52 -6.27
CA PHE A 32 -2.07 6.75 -5.93
C PHE A 32 -3.08 6.51 -4.82
N ASP A 33 -3.36 7.56 -4.08
CA ASP A 33 -4.38 7.58 -3.04
C ASP A 33 -5.77 7.47 -3.68
N THR A 34 -6.59 6.54 -3.19
CA THR A 34 -7.91 6.28 -3.77
C THR A 34 -8.95 7.36 -3.48
N GLU A 35 -8.76 8.14 -2.43
CA GLU A 35 -9.66 9.21 -2.02
C GLU A 35 -9.31 10.52 -2.74
N THR A 36 -8.02 10.86 -2.80
CA THR A 36 -7.59 12.14 -3.37
C THR A 36 -7.19 12.06 -4.84
N GLY A 37 -6.82 10.88 -5.33
CA GLY A 37 -6.25 10.66 -6.66
C GLY A 37 -4.76 11.02 -6.75
N GLU A 38 -4.14 11.46 -5.65
CA GLU A 38 -2.77 11.94 -5.63
C GLU A 38 -1.73 10.82 -5.73
N PRO A 39 -0.62 11.03 -6.46
CA PRO A 39 0.46 10.05 -6.53
C PRO A 39 1.12 9.87 -5.16
N LEU A 40 1.21 8.62 -4.70
CA LEU A 40 1.91 8.27 -3.48
C LEU A 40 3.41 8.19 -3.75
N ARG A 41 4.20 8.87 -2.93
CA ARG A 41 5.66 8.77 -2.94
C ARG A 41 6.19 7.53 -2.21
N ARG A 42 5.31 6.61 -1.80
CA ARG A 42 5.67 5.41 -1.06
C ARG A 42 6.36 4.40 -1.99
N ARG A 43 7.55 3.96 -1.59
CA ARG A 43 8.20 2.79 -2.16
C ARG A 43 8.01 1.61 -1.23
N TRP A 44 7.84 0.43 -1.81
CA TRP A 44 7.57 -0.79 -1.05
C TRP A 44 8.70 -1.78 -1.22
N MET A 45 9.16 -2.33 -0.11
CA MET A 45 10.13 -3.41 -0.07
C MET A 45 9.44 -4.71 0.27
N ARG A 46 9.73 -5.76 -0.50
CA ARG A 46 9.25 -7.13 -0.26
C ARG A 46 10.23 -7.87 0.63
N ILE A 47 9.77 -8.36 1.77
CA ILE A 47 10.56 -9.09 2.77
C ILE A 47 9.99 -10.51 2.87
N PRO A 48 10.73 -11.55 2.44
CA PRO A 48 10.32 -12.93 2.65
C PRO A 48 10.24 -13.28 4.15
N LEU A 49 9.23 -14.06 4.53
CA LEU A 49 9.05 -14.62 5.88
C LEU A 49 9.05 -16.17 5.81
N PRO A 50 9.09 -16.88 6.96
CA PRO A 50 8.89 -18.33 7.00
C PRO A 50 7.60 -18.79 6.30
N ASP A 51 7.56 -20.07 5.94
CA ASP A 51 6.40 -20.73 5.33
C ASP A 51 5.93 -20.12 3.99
N GLY A 52 6.79 -19.32 3.35
CA GLY A 52 6.50 -18.64 2.08
C GLY A 52 5.69 -17.35 2.23
N ALA A 53 5.39 -16.93 3.46
CA ALA A 53 4.76 -15.65 3.74
C ALA A 53 5.65 -14.47 3.31
N VAL A 54 5.04 -13.30 3.19
CA VAL A 54 5.68 -12.09 2.68
C VAL A 54 5.21 -10.89 3.48
N ARG A 55 6.15 -10.05 3.90
CA ARG A 55 5.86 -8.71 4.40
C ARG A 55 6.21 -7.66 3.36
N TRP A 56 5.31 -6.74 3.10
CA TRP A 56 5.56 -5.53 2.35
C TRP A 56 5.71 -4.38 3.32
N ARG A 57 6.81 -3.62 3.21
CA ARG A 57 7.08 -2.47 4.07
C ARG A 57 7.32 -1.22 3.25
N ALA A 58 6.63 -0.13 3.58
CA ALA A 58 6.90 1.18 3.02
C ALA A 58 8.27 1.67 3.49
N THR A 59 9.13 2.09 2.56
CA THR A 59 10.49 2.59 2.85
C THR A 59 10.60 4.11 2.76
N GLU A 60 9.58 4.78 2.23
CA GLU A 60 9.50 6.23 2.08
C GLU A 60 8.06 6.68 2.34
N GLY A 61 7.87 7.85 2.95
CA GLY A 61 6.54 8.39 3.30
C GLY A 61 6.01 7.86 4.63
N GLU A 62 4.69 7.69 4.72
CA GLU A 62 4.02 7.12 5.89
C GLU A 62 4.48 5.68 6.13
N GLU A 63 4.87 5.38 7.37
CA GLU A 63 5.31 4.05 7.76
C GLU A 63 4.11 3.09 7.78
N SER A 64 4.10 2.16 6.82
CA SER A 64 3.10 1.10 6.74
C SER A 64 3.77 -0.24 6.44
N GLU A 65 3.25 -1.32 7.01
CA GLU A 65 3.62 -2.69 6.68
C GLU A 65 2.39 -3.60 6.60
N GLY A 66 2.41 -4.54 5.65
CA GLY A 66 1.35 -5.53 5.49
C GLY A 66 1.93 -6.93 5.33
N THR A 67 1.35 -7.90 6.04
CA THR A 67 1.79 -9.30 5.99
C THR A 67 0.77 -10.16 5.26
N TYR A 68 1.29 -11.04 4.40
CA TYR A 68 0.49 -11.92 3.54
C TYR A 68 1.04 -13.35 3.64
N ALA A 69 0.16 -14.34 3.73
CA ALA A 69 0.53 -15.75 3.65
C ALA A 69 1.03 -16.12 2.24
N ALA A 70 1.58 -17.33 2.10
CA ALA A 70 2.17 -17.80 0.83
C ALA A 70 1.17 -17.84 -0.33
N ASP A 71 -0.11 -18.05 -0.05
CA ASP A 71 -1.21 -18.04 -1.04
C ASP A 71 -1.68 -16.61 -1.39
N GLY A 72 -1.11 -15.59 -0.76
CA GLY A 72 -1.49 -14.19 -0.92
C GLY A 72 -2.61 -13.72 0.02
N THR A 73 -3.07 -14.57 0.93
CA THR A 73 -4.06 -14.19 1.96
C THR A 73 -3.51 -13.08 2.83
N TRP A 74 -4.26 -11.99 2.99
CA TRP A 74 -3.94 -10.90 3.92
C TRP A 74 -4.06 -11.39 5.38
N LEU A 75 -3.04 -11.12 6.19
CA LEU A 75 -2.96 -11.52 7.60
C LEU A 75 -3.06 -10.32 8.54
N ASP A 76 -2.26 -9.28 8.26
CA ASP A 76 -2.22 -8.06 9.06
C ASP A 76 -1.83 -6.84 8.22
N TRP A 77 -2.16 -5.67 8.76
CA TRP A 77 -1.67 -4.37 8.32
C TRP A 77 -1.36 -3.51 9.52
N LYS A 78 -0.24 -2.81 9.48
CA LYS A 78 0.16 -1.85 10.50
C LYS A 78 0.53 -0.55 9.83
N THR A 79 0.04 0.57 10.34
CA THR A 79 0.39 1.90 9.84
C THR A 79 0.58 2.87 10.99
N LYS A 80 1.44 3.87 10.77
CA LYS A 80 1.62 4.99 11.69
C LYS A 80 0.74 6.15 11.26
N ALA A 81 -0.24 6.49 12.10
CA ALA A 81 -1.10 7.63 11.87
C ALA A 81 -0.34 8.96 12.04
N GLU A 82 -0.95 10.05 11.59
CA GLU A 82 -0.36 11.39 11.64
C GLU A 82 -0.04 11.86 13.06
N ASP A 83 -0.83 11.46 14.05
CA ASP A 83 -0.61 11.76 15.47
C ASP A 83 0.51 10.91 16.11
N GLY A 84 1.15 10.05 15.31
CA GLY A 84 2.22 9.15 15.73
C GLY A 84 1.74 7.84 16.36
N SER A 85 0.43 7.65 16.52
CA SER A 85 -0.13 6.38 16.98
C SER A 85 0.09 5.28 15.95
N ILE A 86 0.12 4.04 16.44
CA ILE A 86 0.24 2.85 15.60
C ILE A 86 -1.12 2.18 15.56
N VAL A 87 -1.67 2.07 14.36
CA VAL A 87 -2.91 1.35 14.11
C VAL A 87 -2.55 0.00 13.50
N THR A 88 -3.04 -1.07 14.11
CA THR A 88 -2.88 -2.44 13.62
C THR A 88 -4.26 -3.00 13.28
N TYR A 89 -4.38 -3.54 12.08
CA TYR A 89 -5.52 -4.30 11.59
C TYR A 89 -5.08 -5.76 11.49
N GLU A 90 -5.84 -6.64 12.10
CA GLU A 90 -5.58 -8.08 12.09
C GLU A 90 -6.80 -8.78 11.52
N ARG A 91 -6.57 -9.92 10.88
CA ARG A 91 -7.66 -10.81 10.52
C ARG A 91 -8.31 -11.38 11.80
N ALA A 92 -9.64 -11.24 11.91
CA ALA A 92 -10.44 -11.85 12.96
C ALA A 92 -10.67 -13.36 12.73
#